data_AF-A0A538SX53-F1
#
_entry.id   AF-A0A538SX53-F1
#
_cell.length_a   1.000
_cell.length_b   1.000
_cell.length_c   1.000
_cell.angle_alpha   90.00
_cell.angle_beta   90.00
_cell.angle_gamma   90.00
#
_symmetry.space_group_name_H-M   'P 1'
#
loop_
_entity.id
_entity.type
_entity.pdbx_description
1 polymer ?
#
loop_
_entity_poly.entity_id
_entity_poly.type
_entity_poly.pdbx_seq_one_letter_code
_entity_poly.pdbx_strand_id
1 'polypeptide(L)'
;MRAILARFRTVLGFLLAASLVAPGAARATKTIEVDQDGTPDLIVDQGLLRQHWIVRVETFDASACDVQEGSVVPGDHPIVRFSVGTPNIGDADLFVGDPNAHIQANDGLYEFATCHHHYHFRHYALYELIDPNTGHVWRAAKRGFCMLDLEKYGAYPGPNNNDYKFRSCGAVGVPGNQGISKGWSDVYWWKLQGQYFVLDGGDGQAVVPPGEYIIRITVNPGFVPQGGEPCRNADPLHPGVCHQLPESNFENNIAEVGITIPDHPGREGVGPLKDQAAGVAGDK
;
A
#
# COMPACT_ATOMS: atom_id res chain seq x y z
N MET A 1 -61.59 74.99 -43.21
CA MET A 1 -60.51 75.98 -43.01
C MET A 1 -59.36 75.26 -42.30
N ARG A 2 -58.18 75.22 -42.93
CA ARG A 2 -56.88 74.69 -42.46
C ARG A 2 -56.77 73.17 -42.21
N ALA A 3 -56.14 72.49 -43.17
CA ALA A 3 -55.43 71.22 -42.98
C ALA A 3 -54.08 71.50 -42.30
N ILE A 4 -53.69 70.66 -41.33
CA ILE A 4 -52.36 70.67 -40.71
C ILE A 4 -51.77 69.26 -40.89
N LEU A 5 -50.70 69.18 -41.68
CA LEU A 5 -49.80 68.03 -41.78
C LEU A 5 -49.02 67.87 -40.47
N ALA A 6 -48.95 66.66 -39.93
CA ALA A 6 -47.93 66.29 -38.94
C ALA A 6 -47.24 65.00 -39.34
N ARG A 7 -45.91 65.04 -39.25
CA ARG A 7 -44.94 64.11 -39.84
C ARG A 7 -44.79 62.81 -39.05
N PHE A 8 -44.45 61.76 -39.80
CA PHE A 8 -44.03 60.42 -39.37
C PHE A 8 -42.95 60.40 -38.27
N ARG A 9 -43.07 59.46 -37.34
CA ARG A 9 -41.95 58.86 -36.60
C ARG A 9 -42.18 57.35 -36.48
N THR A 10 -41.49 56.59 -37.31
CA THR A 10 -41.38 55.13 -37.18
C THR A 10 -40.42 54.83 -36.03
N VAL A 11 -40.90 54.23 -34.95
CA VAL A 11 -40.06 53.72 -33.86
C VAL A 11 -39.77 52.26 -34.15
N LEU A 12 -38.53 51.96 -34.55
CA LEU A 12 -38.02 50.61 -34.70
C LEU A 12 -37.73 50.04 -33.30
N GLY A 13 -38.63 49.22 -32.78
CA GLY A 13 -38.43 48.54 -31.50
C GLY A 13 -37.42 47.40 -31.66
N PHE A 14 -36.21 47.58 -31.14
CA PHE A 14 -35.26 46.48 -30.93
C PHE A 14 -35.78 45.57 -29.81
N LEU A 15 -36.20 44.35 -30.16
CA LEU A 15 -36.41 43.27 -29.20
C LEU A 15 -35.04 42.78 -28.71
N LEU A 16 -34.64 43.22 -27.52
CA LEU A 16 -33.52 42.63 -26.79
C LEU A 16 -33.95 41.26 -26.28
N ALA A 17 -33.50 40.18 -26.92
CA ALA A 17 -33.62 38.84 -26.37
C ALA A 17 -32.66 38.72 -25.18
N ALA A 18 -33.19 38.81 -23.95
CA ALA A 18 -32.43 38.50 -22.75
C ALA A 18 -32.22 36.98 -22.71
N SER A 19 -31.02 36.53 -23.10
CA SER A 19 -30.56 35.17 -22.87
C SER A 19 -30.42 34.95 -21.37
N LEU A 20 -31.38 34.23 -20.78
CA LEU A 20 -31.25 33.66 -19.44
C LEU A 20 -30.12 32.63 -19.47
N VAL A 21 -28.90 33.08 -19.14
CA VAL A 21 -27.80 32.17 -18.79
C VAL A 21 -28.18 31.57 -17.43
N ALA A 22 -28.68 30.33 -17.44
CA ALA A 22 -28.80 29.57 -16.21
C ALA A 22 -27.40 29.43 -15.60
N PRO A 23 -27.17 29.83 -14.34
CA PRO A 23 -25.91 29.56 -13.69
C PRO A 23 -25.73 28.05 -13.65
N GLY A 24 -24.74 27.55 -14.40
CA GLY A 24 -24.36 26.14 -14.33
C GLY A 24 -24.05 25.82 -12.87
N ALA A 25 -24.74 24.84 -12.29
CA ALA A 25 -24.42 24.35 -10.97
C ALA A 25 -22.96 23.89 -10.99
N ALA A 26 -22.06 24.70 -10.42
CA ALA A 26 -20.70 24.27 -10.16
C ALA A 26 -20.82 23.04 -9.26
N ARG A 27 -20.42 21.89 -9.79
CA ARG A 27 -20.26 20.67 -8.98
C ARG A 27 -19.20 21.04 -7.95
N ALA A 28 -19.59 21.21 -6.68
CA ALA A 28 -18.63 21.36 -5.61
C ALA A 28 -17.74 20.11 -5.64
N THR A 29 -16.48 20.28 -6.03
CA THR A 29 -15.47 19.25 -5.81
C THR A 29 -15.34 19.12 -4.31
N LYS A 30 -15.79 17.99 -3.75
CA LYS A 30 -15.53 17.65 -2.35
C LYS A 30 -14.01 17.62 -2.21
N THR A 31 -13.44 18.67 -1.61
CA THR A 31 -12.03 18.64 -1.21
C THR A 31 -11.94 17.56 -0.16
N ILE A 32 -11.27 16.46 -0.49
CA ILE A 32 -11.02 15.40 0.48
C ILE A 32 -9.90 15.91 1.38
N GLU A 33 -10.27 16.36 2.58
CA GLU A 33 -9.35 16.87 3.59
C GLU A 33 -8.65 15.69 4.29
N VAL A 34 -7.33 15.79 4.41
CA VAL A 34 -6.52 14.84 5.18
C VAL A 34 -6.64 15.26 6.64
N ASP A 35 -7.08 14.33 7.48
CA ASP A 35 -7.29 14.55 8.90
C ASP A 35 -6.03 14.14 9.66
N GLN A 36 -5.24 15.12 10.10
CA GLN A 36 -4.04 14.88 10.89
C GLN A 36 -4.21 15.28 12.37
N ASP A 37 -5.46 15.54 12.81
CA ASP A 37 -5.76 15.82 14.21
C ASP A 37 -5.90 14.49 14.98
N GLY A 38 -4.82 14.10 15.67
CA GLY A 38 -4.70 12.80 16.33
C GLY A 38 -3.40 12.10 15.95
N THR A 39 -3.38 10.77 16.00
CA THR A 39 -2.21 9.98 15.60
C THR A 39 -2.66 8.67 14.91
N PRO A 40 -2.00 8.28 13.80
CA PRO A 40 -2.22 6.97 13.19
C PRO A 40 -1.91 5.82 14.15
N ASP A 41 -2.41 4.62 13.85
CA ASP A 41 -2.08 3.38 14.57
C ASP A 41 -2.23 2.24 13.57
N LEU A 42 -1.12 1.70 13.08
CA LEU A 42 -1.09 0.63 12.09
C LEU A 42 -0.97 -0.70 12.80
N ILE A 43 -1.87 -1.60 12.45
CA ILE A 43 -1.73 -3.02 12.80
C ILE A 43 -1.52 -3.83 11.53
N VAL A 44 -1.23 -5.12 11.71
CA VAL A 44 -1.34 -6.09 10.63
C VAL A 44 -2.63 -6.88 10.80
N ASP A 45 -3.43 -7.00 9.74
CA ASP A 45 -4.64 -7.82 9.75
C ASP A 45 -4.26 -9.32 9.79
N GLN A 46 -4.15 -9.85 11.01
CA GLN A 46 -3.87 -11.27 11.25
C GLN A 46 -4.98 -12.18 10.69
N GLY A 47 -6.22 -11.71 10.60
CA GLY A 47 -7.34 -12.46 10.05
C GLY A 47 -7.15 -12.71 8.56
N LEU A 48 -6.83 -11.65 7.81
CA LEU A 48 -6.46 -11.74 6.41
C LEU A 48 -5.25 -12.66 6.21
N LEU A 49 -4.16 -12.42 6.94
CA LEU A 49 -2.93 -13.22 6.82
C LEU A 49 -3.19 -14.70 7.06
N ARG A 50 -4.00 -15.06 8.07
CA ARG A 50 -4.34 -16.45 8.42
C ARG A 50 -5.09 -17.17 7.30
N GLN A 51 -5.94 -16.44 6.58
CA GLN A 51 -6.78 -16.98 5.53
C GLN A 51 -6.15 -16.89 4.13
N HIS A 52 -5.08 -16.10 3.96
CA HIS A 52 -4.53 -15.77 2.66
C HIS A 52 -3.05 -16.15 2.55
N TRP A 53 -2.77 -17.45 2.57
CA TRP A 53 -1.47 -18.00 2.19
C TRP A 53 -1.60 -19.31 1.40
N ILE A 54 -0.55 -19.64 0.65
CA ILE A 54 -0.42 -20.91 -0.08
C ILE A 54 1.05 -21.25 -0.34
N VAL A 55 1.40 -22.50 -0.10
CA VAL A 55 2.69 -23.09 -0.49
C VAL A 55 2.52 -23.76 -1.84
N ARG A 56 3.31 -23.38 -2.85
CA ARG A 56 3.21 -23.93 -4.21
C ARG A 56 4.50 -23.77 -4.98
N VAL A 57 4.63 -24.48 -6.10
CA VAL A 57 5.69 -24.25 -7.08
C VAL A 57 5.24 -23.21 -8.10
N GLU A 58 6.07 -22.18 -8.31
CA GLU A 58 5.89 -21.17 -9.35
C GLU A 58 7.15 -21.06 -10.22
N THR A 59 6.95 -20.63 -11.47
CA THR A 59 8.04 -20.41 -12.44
C THR A 59 8.38 -18.92 -12.48
N PHE A 60 9.64 -18.59 -12.22
CA PHE A 60 10.20 -17.24 -12.30
C PHE A 60 10.94 -17.06 -13.61
N ASP A 61 10.40 -16.20 -14.48
CA ASP A 61 11.04 -15.84 -15.74
C ASP A 61 12.27 -14.97 -15.50
N ALA A 62 13.34 -15.16 -16.28
CA ALA A 62 14.57 -14.41 -16.11
C ALA A 62 14.42 -12.88 -16.29
N SER A 63 13.38 -12.44 -16.99
CA SER A 63 13.04 -11.03 -17.16
C SER A 63 12.11 -10.48 -16.07
N ALA A 64 11.58 -11.32 -15.17
CA ALA A 64 10.69 -10.87 -14.11
C ALA A 64 11.44 -9.94 -13.13
N CYS A 65 10.74 -8.91 -12.63
CA CYS A 65 11.32 -8.01 -11.62
C CYS A 65 11.70 -8.75 -10.33
N ASP A 66 11.00 -9.84 -10.02
CA ASP A 66 11.36 -10.78 -8.97
C ASP A 66 12.80 -11.31 -9.09
N VAL A 67 13.27 -11.56 -10.30
CA VAL A 67 14.65 -12.01 -10.58
C VAL A 67 15.62 -10.83 -10.57
N GLN A 68 15.23 -9.71 -11.19
CA GLN A 68 16.12 -8.55 -11.35
C GLN A 68 16.40 -7.83 -10.02
N GLU A 69 15.40 -7.72 -9.14
CA GLU A 69 15.46 -6.94 -7.89
C GLU A 69 15.39 -7.81 -6.64
N GLY A 70 14.66 -8.94 -6.71
CA GLY A 70 14.43 -9.83 -5.57
C GLY A 70 15.59 -10.79 -5.29
N SER A 71 16.62 -10.83 -6.14
CA SER A 71 17.76 -11.76 -6.06
C SER A 71 17.37 -13.24 -6.18
N VAL A 72 16.19 -13.54 -6.73
CA VAL A 72 15.73 -14.91 -7.00
C VAL A 72 16.31 -15.39 -8.32
N VAL A 73 16.89 -16.58 -8.36
CA VAL A 73 17.37 -17.16 -9.62
C VAL A 73 16.18 -17.53 -10.54
N PRO A 74 16.32 -17.48 -11.88
CA PRO A 74 15.27 -17.94 -12.78
C PRO A 74 15.02 -19.45 -12.65
N GLY A 75 13.76 -19.87 -12.72
CA GLY A 75 13.41 -21.30 -12.65
C GLY A 75 12.13 -21.60 -11.89
N ASP A 76 11.88 -22.88 -11.66
CA ASP A 76 10.79 -23.35 -10.82
C ASP A 76 11.22 -23.37 -9.37
N HIS A 77 10.53 -22.62 -8.50
CA HIS A 77 10.81 -22.53 -7.08
C HIS A 77 9.57 -22.88 -6.25
N PRO A 78 9.70 -23.71 -5.19
CA PRO A 78 8.70 -23.79 -4.14
C PRO A 78 8.72 -22.48 -3.34
N ILE A 79 7.55 -21.88 -3.19
CA ILE A 79 7.37 -20.60 -2.50
C ILE A 79 6.18 -20.64 -1.55
N VAL A 80 6.20 -19.75 -0.55
CA VAL A 80 5.03 -19.40 0.26
C VAL A 80 4.54 -18.03 -0.20
N ARG A 81 3.36 -17.97 -0.81
CA ARG A 81 2.65 -16.74 -1.14
C ARG A 81 1.74 -16.34 0.02
N PHE A 82 1.59 -15.05 0.29
CA PHE A 82 0.75 -14.56 1.38
C PHE A 82 0.20 -13.15 1.11
N SER A 83 -0.97 -12.81 1.64
CA SER A 83 -1.47 -11.42 1.60
C SER A 83 -1.22 -10.71 2.93
N VAL A 84 -0.98 -9.41 2.87
CA VAL A 84 -0.80 -8.54 4.05
C VAL A 84 -1.73 -7.36 3.93
N GLY A 85 -2.50 -7.10 4.99
CA GLY A 85 -3.28 -5.88 5.14
C GLY A 85 -2.75 -5.11 6.34
N THR A 86 -2.55 -3.80 6.16
CA THR A 86 -2.04 -2.88 7.18
C THR A 86 -3.05 -1.76 7.45
N PRO A 87 -4.13 -2.05 8.20
CA PRO A 87 -5.15 -1.06 8.50
C PRO A 87 -4.64 0.00 9.48
N ASN A 88 -5.04 1.25 9.23
CA ASN A 88 -4.90 2.34 10.20
C ASN A 88 -6.13 2.35 11.13
N ILE A 89 -5.93 1.93 12.38
CA ILE A 89 -6.95 1.92 13.44
C ILE A 89 -6.87 3.13 14.37
N GLY A 90 -5.99 4.09 14.08
CA GLY A 90 -5.80 5.31 14.86
C GLY A 90 -6.92 6.33 14.66
N ASP A 91 -6.79 7.48 15.31
CA ASP A 91 -7.79 8.56 15.24
C ASP A 91 -7.47 9.65 14.21
N ALA A 92 -6.31 9.56 13.53
CA ALA A 92 -5.91 10.41 12.40
C ALA A 92 -5.45 9.60 11.18
N ASP A 93 -5.49 10.22 10.01
CA ASP A 93 -4.91 9.66 8.79
C ASP A 93 -3.38 9.62 8.86
N LEU A 94 -2.81 8.54 8.36
CA LEU A 94 -1.38 8.51 8.05
C LEU A 94 -1.15 9.24 6.74
N PHE A 95 -0.53 10.42 6.80
CA PHE A 95 -0.14 11.19 5.62
C PHE A 95 1.36 11.05 5.35
N VAL A 96 1.71 10.53 4.18
CA VAL A 96 3.11 10.47 3.73
C VAL A 96 3.36 11.54 2.66
N GLY A 97 2.49 11.63 1.66
CA GLY A 97 2.57 12.64 0.59
C GLY A 97 3.18 12.11 -0.71
N ASP A 98 3.76 13.00 -1.51
CA ASP A 98 4.31 12.68 -2.84
C ASP A 98 5.75 12.15 -2.73
N PRO A 99 6.06 10.92 -3.18
CA PRO A 99 7.42 10.39 -3.17
C PRO A 99 8.43 11.27 -3.92
N ASN A 100 8.02 11.98 -4.98
CA ASN A 100 8.92 12.88 -5.71
C ASN A 100 9.43 14.02 -4.82
N ALA A 101 8.60 14.53 -3.91
CA ALA A 101 8.98 15.59 -2.97
C ALA A 101 10.01 15.09 -1.96
N HIS A 102 9.85 13.87 -1.44
CA HIS A 102 10.80 13.24 -0.52
C HIS A 102 12.16 12.97 -1.16
N ILE A 103 12.15 12.48 -2.41
CA ILE A 103 13.37 12.28 -3.20
C ILE A 103 14.07 13.61 -3.48
N GLN A 104 13.33 14.65 -3.84
CA GLN A 104 13.89 16.00 -4.03
C GLN A 104 14.49 16.55 -2.73
N ALA A 105 13.86 16.30 -1.59
CA ALA A 105 14.36 16.68 -0.27
C ALA A 105 15.55 15.82 0.19
N ASN A 106 15.82 14.70 -0.49
CA ASN A 106 16.80 13.70 -0.11
C ASN A 106 16.68 13.28 1.36
N ASP A 107 15.45 13.09 1.82
CA ASP A 107 15.21 12.79 3.23
C ASP A 107 15.48 11.31 3.57
N GLY A 108 15.54 10.43 2.57
CA GLY A 108 15.84 9.01 2.73
C GLY A 108 14.64 8.15 3.12
N LEU A 109 13.40 8.63 2.96
CA LEU A 109 12.17 7.81 3.11
C LEU A 109 11.98 6.83 1.95
N TYR A 110 12.46 7.18 0.76
CA TYR A 110 12.26 6.41 -0.44
C TYR A 110 13.58 5.97 -1.07
N GLU A 111 13.57 4.79 -1.67
CA GLU A 111 14.61 4.30 -2.58
C GLU A 111 14.03 4.04 -3.97
N PHE A 112 14.86 4.11 -5.00
CA PHE A 112 14.40 3.91 -6.37
C PHE A 112 14.39 2.42 -6.73
N ALA A 113 13.22 1.92 -7.14
CA ALA A 113 13.05 0.60 -7.73
C ALA A 113 13.29 0.67 -9.24
N THR A 114 14.32 -0.02 -9.70
CA THR A 114 14.79 0.10 -11.09
C THR A 114 13.91 -0.68 -12.07
N CYS A 115 13.28 -1.78 -11.66
CA CYS A 115 12.41 -2.60 -12.49
C CYS A 115 10.97 -2.07 -12.52
N HIS A 116 10.49 -1.51 -11.40
CA HIS A 116 9.14 -0.94 -11.32
C HIS A 116 9.07 0.55 -11.69
N HIS A 117 10.21 1.20 -11.95
CA HIS A 117 10.31 2.62 -12.30
C HIS A 117 9.56 3.56 -11.35
N HIS A 118 9.50 3.22 -10.07
CA HIS A 118 8.88 4.03 -9.03
C HIS A 118 9.66 3.97 -7.72
N TYR A 119 9.25 4.80 -6.76
CA TYR A 119 9.90 4.91 -5.48
C TYR A 119 9.27 3.95 -4.46
N HIS A 120 10.12 3.17 -3.80
CA HIS A 120 9.77 2.25 -2.74
C HIS A 120 9.97 2.92 -1.38
N PHE A 121 8.97 2.88 -0.50
CA PHE A 121 9.11 3.34 0.87
C PHE A 121 10.01 2.37 1.67
N ARG A 122 11.02 2.92 2.34
CA ARG A 122 11.96 2.14 3.16
C ARG A 122 11.36 1.80 4.51
N HIS A 123 11.56 0.57 4.98
CA HIS A 123 11.06 0.09 6.28
C HIS A 123 9.54 0.23 6.49
N TYR A 124 8.73 0.03 5.44
CA TYR A 124 7.28 -0.01 5.63
C TYR A 124 6.81 -1.29 6.31
N ALA A 125 7.32 -2.45 5.89
CA ALA A 125 7.00 -3.72 6.54
C ALA A 125 8.18 -4.69 6.48
N LEU A 126 8.30 -5.53 7.51
CA LEU A 126 9.25 -6.62 7.62
C LEU A 126 8.50 -7.95 7.57
N TYR A 127 8.87 -8.79 6.61
CA TYR A 127 8.25 -10.10 6.37
C TYR A 127 9.25 -11.20 6.72
N GLU A 128 8.88 -12.02 7.70
CA GLU A 128 9.72 -13.06 8.26
C GLU A 128 8.99 -14.41 8.23
N LEU A 129 9.71 -15.46 7.84
CA LEU A 129 9.33 -16.85 8.04
C LEU A 129 10.26 -17.41 9.10
N ILE A 130 9.69 -18.03 10.13
CA ILE A 130 10.44 -18.40 11.33
C ILE A 130 10.26 -19.87 11.63
N ASP A 131 11.37 -20.58 11.81
CA ASP A 131 11.36 -21.92 12.38
C ASP A 131 11.19 -21.82 13.90
N PRO A 132 10.06 -22.27 14.48
CA PRO A 132 9.81 -22.16 15.91
C PRO A 132 10.74 -23.04 16.76
N ASN A 133 11.40 -24.04 16.18
CA ASN A 133 12.31 -24.93 16.91
C ASN A 133 13.71 -24.35 17.04
N THR A 134 14.20 -23.64 16.02
CA THR A 134 15.57 -23.11 15.98
C THR A 134 15.64 -21.60 16.14
N GLY A 135 14.53 -20.89 15.89
CA GLY A 135 14.49 -19.43 15.81
C GLY A 135 15.13 -18.87 14.54
N HIS A 136 15.47 -19.71 13.54
CA HIS A 136 16.01 -19.23 12.28
C HIS A 136 14.95 -18.42 11.51
N VAL A 137 15.40 -17.35 10.85
CA VAL A 137 14.54 -16.39 10.15
C VAL A 137 14.95 -16.29 8.69
N TRP A 138 13.99 -16.54 7.80
CA TRP A 138 14.05 -16.20 6.39
C TRP A 138 13.27 -14.93 6.13
N ARG A 139 13.70 -14.11 5.17
CA ARG A 139 13.03 -12.87 4.80
C ARG A 139 12.46 -12.94 3.39
N ALA A 140 11.33 -12.27 3.17
CA ALA A 140 10.73 -12.21 1.85
C ALA A 140 11.57 -11.34 0.90
N ALA A 141 11.42 -11.57 -0.41
CA ALA A 141 12.08 -10.78 -1.44
C ALA A 141 11.53 -9.34 -1.55
N LYS A 142 10.30 -9.08 -1.06
CA LYS A 142 9.67 -7.76 -1.09
C LYS A 142 10.50 -6.72 -0.31
N ARG A 143 10.94 -5.67 -1.00
CA ARG A 143 11.61 -4.50 -0.38
C ARG A 143 10.87 -3.19 -0.60
N GLY A 144 9.80 -3.23 -1.39
CA GLY A 144 9.15 -2.05 -1.93
C GLY A 144 7.68 -1.93 -1.63
N PHE A 145 7.31 -0.76 -1.12
CA PHE A 145 5.93 -0.47 -0.72
C PHE A 145 5.52 0.94 -1.09
N CYS A 146 4.30 1.01 -1.58
CA CYS A 146 3.43 2.16 -1.63
C CYS A 146 2.31 2.01 -0.59
N MET A 147 1.81 3.12 -0.05
CA MET A 147 0.71 3.14 0.91
C MET A 147 -0.54 3.78 0.30
N LEU A 148 -1.61 3.00 0.16
CA LEU A 148 -2.88 3.41 -0.44
C LEU A 148 -4.09 3.00 0.41
N ASP A 149 -5.20 3.69 0.21
CA ASP A 149 -6.51 3.27 0.69
C ASP A 149 -7.11 2.24 -0.28
N LEU A 150 -6.83 0.95 -0.07
CA LEU A 150 -7.32 -0.14 -0.93
C LEU A 150 -8.61 -0.75 -0.42
N GLU A 151 -8.70 -1.04 0.88
CA GLU A 151 -9.88 -1.68 1.47
C GLU A 151 -10.35 -0.99 2.75
N LYS A 152 -11.64 -1.12 3.04
CA LYS A 152 -12.19 -0.73 4.35
C LYS A 152 -11.82 -1.75 5.39
N TYR A 153 -11.29 -1.30 6.53
CA TYR A 153 -11.07 -2.18 7.65
C TYR A 153 -12.38 -2.38 8.43
N GLY A 154 -13.03 -3.52 8.21
CA GLY A 154 -14.38 -3.77 8.74
C GLY A 154 -14.49 -3.78 10.27
N ALA A 155 -13.39 -3.97 10.99
CA ALA A 155 -13.36 -3.93 12.46
C ALA A 155 -13.02 -2.54 13.04
N TYR A 156 -12.84 -1.52 12.20
CA TYR A 156 -12.59 -0.17 12.66
C TYR A 156 -13.80 0.37 13.44
N PRO A 157 -13.62 0.87 14.69
CA PRO A 157 -14.74 1.29 15.54
C PRO A 157 -15.36 2.64 15.12
N GLY A 158 -14.70 3.39 14.24
CA GLY A 158 -15.17 4.69 13.76
C GLY A 158 -16.18 4.60 12.59
N PRO A 159 -16.55 5.76 12.01
CA PRO A 159 -17.54 5.80 10.93
C PRO A 159 -17.07 5.01 9.70
N ASN A 160 -17.85 4.02 9.27
CA ASN A 160 -17.53 3.21 8.07
C ASN A 160 -17.79 3.94 6.74
N ASN A 161 -18.20 5.21 6.76
CA ASN A 161 -18.50 6.03 5.59
C ASN A 161 -17.43 7.09 5.29
N ASN A 162 -16.26 7.03 5.93
CA ASN A 162 -15.17 7.96 5.63
C ASN A 162 -14.58 7.74 4.23
N ASP A 163 -14.15 8.80 3.55
CA ASP A 163 -13.63 8.69 2.18
C ASP A 163 -12.25 8.01 2.16
N TYR A 164 -11.89 7.46 0.99
CA TYR A 164 -10.53 7.09 0.62
C TYR A 164 -9.84 8.32 0.00
N LYS A 165 -8.64 8.61 0.48
CA LYS A 165 -7.87 9.84 0.23
C LYS A 165 -6.57 9.55 -0.50
N PHE A 166 -5.95 8.40 -0.24
CA PHE A 166 -4.64 8.01 -0.78
C PHE A 166 -4.80 6.96 -1.87
N ARG A 167 -4.46 7.34 -3.11
CA ARG A 167 -4.86 6.57 -4.31
C ARG A 167 -3.78 6.43 -5.38
N SER A 168 -2.65 7.07 -5.17
CA SER A 168 -1.59 7.08 -6.18
C SER A 168 -0.26 6.89 -5.49
N CYS A 169 0.43 5.84 -5.90
CA CYS A 169 1.83 5.64 -5.54
C CYS A 169 2.72 6.71 -6.13
N GLY A 170 2.28 7.41 -7.17
CA GLY A 170 3.15 8.22 -8.02
C GLY A 170 4.08 7.34 -8.85
N ALA A 171 4.95 8.00 -9.61
CA ALA A 171 6.07 7.42 -10.31
C ALA A 171 7.14 8.50 -10.49
N VAL A 172 8.26 8.19 -11.15
CA VAL A 172 9.29 9.20 -11.45
C VAL A 172 8.67 10.33 -12.28
N GLY A 173 8.61 11.53 -11.69
CA GLY A 173 8.02 12.72 -12.32
C GLY A 173 6.49 12.72 -12.37
N VAL A 174 5.81 11.71 -11.81
CA VAL A 174 4.35 11.64 -11.69
C VAL A 174 3.96 11.77 -10.22
N PRO A 175 3.20 12.81 -9.83
CA PRO A 175 2.83 13.02 -8.43
C PRO A 175 2.10 11.82 -7.81
N GLY A 176 2.54 11.44 -6.61
CA GLY A 176 1.82 10.53 -5.71
C GLY A 176 1.02 11.28 -4.65
N ASN A 177 0.16 10.55 -3.96
CA ASN A 177 -0.41 10.97 -2.67
C ASN A 177 -0.56 9.72 -1.81
N GLN A 178 0.52 9.34 -1.13
CA GLN A 178 0.60 8.14 -0.32
C GLN A 178 0.21 8.40 1.13
N GLY A 179 -0.37 7.39 1.75
CA GLY A 179 -0.89 7.43 3.11
C GLY A 179 -1.93 6.33 3.34
N ILE A 180 -2.46 6.26 4.55
CA ILE A 180 -3.55 5.35 4.93
C ILE A 180 -4.53 6.11 5.80
N SER A 181 -5.72 6.32 5.27
CA SER A 181 -6.81 6.98 5.97
C SER A 181 -7.25 6.15 7.17
N LYS A 182 -7.66 6.79 8.26
CA LYS A 182 -8.17 6.05 9.43
C LYS A 182 -9.37 5.16 9.04
N GLY A 183 -9.37 3.90 9.44
CA GLY A 183 -10.36 2.90 9.04
C GLY A 183 -10.21 2.32 7.63
N TRP A 184 -9.13 2.66 6.90
CA TRP A 184 -8.73 1.99 5.67
C TRP A 184 -7.50 1.12 5.89
N SER A 185 -7.32 0.17 4.99
CA SER A 185 -6.16 -0.70 4.89
C SER A 185 -5.52 -0.54 3.54
N ASP A 186 -4.21 -0.40 3.57
CA ASP A 186 -3.37 -0.79 2.45
C ASP A 186 -3.28 -2.32 2.43
N VAL A 187 -3.33 -2.92 1.25
CA VAL A 187 -3.43 -4.37 1.08
C VAL A 187 -2.52 -4.85 -0.05
N TYR A 188 -1.52 -5.62 0.33
CA TYR A 188 -0.66 -6.35 -0.60
C TYR A 188 -1.17 -7.77 -0.79
N TRP A 189 -1.86 -8.00 -1.91
CA TRP A 189 -2.38 -9.32 -2.26
C TRP A 189 -1.26 -10.30 -2.62
N TRP A 190 -1.48 -11.57 -2.30
CA TRP A 190 -0.53 -12.68 -2.52
C TRP A 190 0.02 -12.80 -3.94
N LYS A 191 -0.74 -12.34 -4.94
CA LYS A 191 -0.35 -12.40 -6.36
C LYS A 191 0.67 -11.33 -6.76
N LEU A 192 0.92 -10.34 -5.91
CA LEU A 192 1.86 -9.26 -6.22
C LEU A 192 3.30 -9.79 -6.30
N GLN A 193 4.09 -9.20 -7.19
CA GLN A 193 5.52 -9.46 -7.25
C GLN A 193 6.21 -9.11 -5.92
N GLY A 194 7.23 -9.89 -5.58
CA GLY A 194 7.94 -9.89 -4.30
C GLY A 194 7.17 -10.46 -3.11
N GLN A 195 5.86 -10.74 -3.24
CA GLN A 195 5.00 -11.13 -2.12
C GLN A 195 5.08 -12.64 -1.81
N TYR A 196 6.28 -13.13 -1.49
CA TYR A 196 6.52 -14.54 -1.17
C TYR A 196 7.84 -14.78 -0.40
N PHE A 197 7.97 -15.96 0.18
CA PHE A 197 9.24 -16.54 0.64
C PHE A 197 9.69 -17.64 -0.34
N VAL A 198 10.97 -17.69 -0.69
CA VAL A 198 11.57 -18.78 -1.49
C VAL A 198 12.06 -19.88 -0.55
N LEU A 199 11.77 -21.14 -0.87
CA LEU A 199 12.00 -22.25 0.06
C LEU A 199 13.21 -23.12 -0.26
N ASP A 200 13.74 -23.05 -1.48
CA ASP A 200 14.83 -23.90 -1.95
C ASP A 200 16.20 -23.23 -1.96
N GLY A 201 16.30 -22.01 -1.39
CA GLY A 201 17.52 -21.22 -1.39
C GLY A 201 17.84 -20.56 -2.73
N GLY A 202 16.90 -20.56 -3.68
CA GLY A 202 17.02 -19.85 -4.96
C GLY A 202 17.20 -18.32 -4.83
N ASP A 203 17.02 -17.76 -3.64
CA ASP A 203 17.25 -16.36 -3.28
C ASP A 203 18.54 -16.13 -2.48
N GLY A 204 19.38 -17.18 -2.34
CA GLY A 204 20.63 -17.14 -1.59
C GLY A 204 20.49 -17.31 -0.08
N GLN A 205 19.27 -17.52 0.44
CA GLN A 205 19.05 -17.91 1.83
C GLN A 205 19.24 -19.44 2.02
N ALA A 206 19.25 -19.89 3.28
CA ALA A 206 19.27 -21.32 3.55
C ALA A 206 17.99 -21.99 3.01
N VAL A 207 18.07 -23.26 2.63
CA VAL A 207 16.88 -24.06 2.28
C VAL A 207 15.93 -24.10 3.48
N VAL A 208 14.63 -23.95 3.23
CA VAL A 208 13.54 -24.11 4.22
C VAL A 208 13.07 -25.58 4.16
N PRO A 209 13.35 -26.41 5.18
CA PRO A 209 12.86 -27.79 5.20
C PRO A 209 11.33 -27.88 5.33
N PRO A 210 10.71 -29.00 4.99
CA PRO A 210 9.29 -29.24 5.31
C PRO A 210 9.06 -29.22 6.83
N GLY A 211 7.92 -28.68 7.27
CA GLY A 211 7.63 -28.57 8.70
C GLY A 211 6.63 -27.47 9.07
N GLU A 212 6.56 -27.17 10.36
CA GLU A 212 5.73 -26.11 10.92
C GLU A 212 6.55 -24.81 11.05
N TYR A 213 5.97 -23.70 10.62
CA TYR A 213 6.61 -22.39 10.61
C TYR A 213 5.66 -21.30 11.06
N ILE A 214 6.22 -20.13 11.39
CA ILE A 214 5.46 -18.92 11.66
C ILE A 214 5.74 -17.91 10.55
N ILE A 215 4.70 -17.42 9.88
CA ILE A 215 4.79 -16.15 9.14
C ILE A 215 4.61 -15.04 10.16
N ARG A 216 5.62 -14.20 10.34
CA ARG A 216 5.59 -12.98 11.13
C ARG A 216 5.68 -11.78 10.21
N ILE A 217 4.74 -10.86 10.37
CA ILE A 217 4.71 -9.59 9.65
C ILE A 217 4.77 -8.47 10.69
N THR A 218 5.67 -7.52 10.48
CA THR A 218 5.75 -6.29 11.27
C THR A 218 5.54 -5.09 10.36
N VAL A 219 4.50 -4.28 10.58
CA VAL A 219 4.33 -2.98 9.90
C VAL A 219 5.11 -1.89 10.63
N ASN A 220 5.63 -0.90 9.89
CA ASN A 220 6.50 0.16 10.39
C ASN A 220 7.51 -0.34 11.45
N PRO A 221 8.34 -1.35 11.13
CA PRO A 221 9.27 -1.95 12.09
C PRO A 221 10.22 -0.90 12.68
N GLY A 222 10.49 -1.04 13.97
CA GLY A 222 11.51 -0.24 14.65
C GLY A 222 12.90 -0.53 14.10
N PHE A 223 13.73 0.51 13.99
CA PHE A 223 15.12 0.41 13.59
C PHE A 223 16.01 1.27 14.50
N VAL A 224 17.27 0.84 14.68
CA VAL A 224 18.30 1.66 15.30
C VAL A 224 18.98 2.46 14.18
N PRO A 225 18.90 3.80 14.17
CA PRO A 225 19.47 4.59 13.07
C PRO A 225 20.97 4.36 12.92
N GLN A 226 21.43 4.13 11.69
CA GLN A 226 22.85 3.99 11.36
C GLN A 226 23.26 4.99 10.29
N GLY A 227 24.56 5.31 10.20
CA GLY A 227 25.10 6.04 9.04
C GLY A 227 24.47 7.41 8.75
N GLY A 228 23.94 8.11 9.77
CA GLY A 228 23.27 9.40 9.60
C GLY A 228 21.79 9.30 9.21
N GLU A 229 21.19 8.11 9.22
CA GLU A 229 19.75 7.95 9.06
C GLU A 229 18.98 8.76 10.13
N PRO A 230 17.94 9.51 9.74
CA PRO A 230 17.17 10.30 10.69
C PRO A 230 16.29 9.41 11.58
N CYS A 231 16.29 9.70 12.88
CA CYS A 231 15.24 9.23 13.79
C CYS A 231 14.02 10.14 13.65
N ARG A 232 13.05 9.75 12.82
CA ARG A 232 11.84 10.58 12.57
C ARG A 232 10.87 10.51 13.73
N ASN A 233 10.61 9.31 14.22
CA ASN A 233 9.69 9.05 15.32
C ASN A 233 10.42 8.15 16.31
N ALA A 234 10.80 8.69 17.47
CA ALA A 234 11.44 7.90 18.51
C ALA A 234 10.41 7.00 19.21
N ASP A 235 10.76 5.74 19.44
CA ASP A 235 9.92 4.83 20.23
C ASP A 235 10.02 5.20 21.72
N PRO A 236 8.92 5.61 22.37
CA PRO A 236 8.94 5.99 23.79
C PRO A 236 9.15 4.79 24.74
N LEU A 237 8.86 3.57 24.31
CA LEU A 237 9.01 2.34 25.10
C LEU A 237 10.36 1.65 24.86
N HIS A 238 11.01 1.91 23.72
CA HIS A 238 12.29 1.32 23.35
C HIS A 238 13.37 2.39 23.07
N PRO A 239 14.13 2.84 24.10
CA PRO A 239 15.14 3.88 23.96
C PRO A 239 16.19 3.56 22.87
N GLY A 240 16.32 4.47 21.91
CA GLY A 240 17.26 4.34 20.79
C GLY A 240 16.70 3.62 19.55
N VAL A 241 15.46 3.13 19.63
CA VAL A 241 14.69 2.63 18.49
C VAL A 241 13.86 3.77 17.91
N CYS A 242 13.77 3.80 16.58
CA CYS A 242 13.01 4.78 15.82
C CYS A 242 12.13 4.09 14.78
N HIS A 243 11.09 4.78 14.35
CA HIS A 243 10.14 4.34 13.33
C HIS A 243 10.05 5.37 12.21
N GLN A 244 9.75 4.91 10.98
CA GLN A 244 9.63 5.82 9.84
C GLN A 244 8.33 6.62 9.88
N LEU A 245 7.25 6.00 10.37
CA LEU A 245 5.92 6.60 10.45
C LEU A 245 5.54 6.90 11.92
N PRO A 246 4.80 7.99 12.19
CA PRO A 246 4.27 8.29 13.51
C PRO A 246 3.07 7.39 13.83
N GLU A 247 3.05 6.81 15.02
CA GLU A 247 1.92 6.00 15.50
C GLU A 247 1.66 6.24 16.98
N SER A 248 0.43 5.98 17.42
CA SER A 248 0.03 6.08 18.82
C SER A 248 0.49 4.88 19.65
N ASN A 249 0.75 3.75 19.00
CA ASN A 249 1.21 2.50 19.59
C ASN A 249 2.10 1.77 18.59
N PHE A 250 3.30 1.35 19.00
CA PHE A 250 4.19 0.53 18.17
C PHE A 250 4.15 -0.96 18.57
N GLU A 251 3.51 -1.30 19.70
CA GLU A 251 3.50 -2.65 20.28
C GLU A 251 2.50 -3.61 19.61
N ASN A 252 1.60 -3.08 18.78
CA ASN A 252 0.55 -3.79 18.04
C ASN A 252 0.86 -3.93 16.54
N ASN A 253 2.07 -3.55 16.12
CA ASN A 253 2.50 -3.58 14.73
C ASN A 253 2.80 -4.98 14.17
N ILE A 254 2.60 -6.04 14.96
CA ILE A 254 3.01 -7.41 14.63
C ILE A 254 1.79 -8.33 14.50
N ALA A 255 1.79 -9.16 13.46
CA ALA A 255 0.91 -10.33 13.37
C ALA A 255 1.73 -11.61 13.09
N GLU A 256 1.28 -12.71 13.70
CA GLU A 256 1.88 -14.03 13.53
C GLU A 256 0.82 -15.07 13.15
N VAL A 257 1.17 -15.93 12.20
CA VAL A 257 0.32 -17.05 11.74
C VAL A 257 1.18 -18.30 11.58
N GLY A 258 0.76 -19.39 12.22
CA GLY A 258 1.34 -20.71 11.99
C GLY A 258 0.93 -21.28 10.64
N ILE A 259 1.89 -21.87 9.92
CA ILE A 259 1.70 -22.54 8.63
C ILE A 259 2.44 -23.87 8.59
N THR A 260 1.97 -24.79 7.74
CA THR A 260 2.65 -26.04 7.43
C THR A 260 3.24 -25.96 6.02
N ILE A 261 4.54 -26.21 5.89
CA ILE A 261 5.23 -26.36 4.61
C ILE A 261 5.33 -27.86 4.29
N PRO A 262 4.64 -28.36 3.25
CA PRO A 262 4.72 -29.76 2.86
C PRO A 262 6.03 -30.07 2.13
N ASP A 263 6.41 -31.35 2.11
CA ASP A 263 7.59 -31.83 1.37
C ASP A 263 7.45 -31.62 -0.15
N HIS A 264 6.23 -31.81 -0.67
CA HIS A 264 5.93 -31.69 -2.09
C HIS A 264 4.66 -30.84 -2.31
N PRO A 265 4.78 -29.50 -2.35
CA PRO A 265 3.61 -28.62 -2.49
C PRO A 265 2.95 -28.69 -3.87
N GLY A 266 3.73 -29.04 -4.91
CA GLY A 266 3.25 -29.07 -6.30
C GLY A 266 2.76 -27.72 -6.82
N ARG A 267 2.24 -27.68 -8.05
CA ARG A 267 1.72 -26.44 -8.67
C ARG A 267 0.30 -26.07 -8.21
N GLU A 268 -0.49 -27.05 -7.77
CA GLU A 268 -1.82 -26.81 -7.19
C GLU A 268 -1.73 -26.12 -5.83
N GLY A 269 -0.66 -26.42 -5.08
CA GLY A 269 -0.36 -25.83 -3.80
C GLY A 269 -1.16 -26.40 -2.62
N VAL A 270 -0.75 -25.97 -1.43
CA VAL A 270 -1.32 -26.35 -0.13
C VAL A 270 -1.50 -25.09 0.70
N GLY A 271 -2.67 -24.94 1.29
CA GLY A 271 -2.99 -23.81 2.16
C GLY A 271 -4.40 -23.28 1.92
N PRO A 272 -4.84 -22.28 2.70
CA PRO A 272 -6.16 -21.67 2.60
C PRO A 272 -6.54 -21.17 1.20
N LEU A 273 -5.56 -20.75 0.39
CA LEU A 273 -5.81 -20.25 -0.97
C LEU A 273 -5.81 -21.32 -2.06
N LYS A 274 -5.66 -22.62 -1.73
CA LYS A 274 -5.54 -23.71 -2.74
C LYS A 274 -6.66 -23.69 -3.78
N ASP A 275 -7.90 -23.47 -3.34
CA ASP A 275 -9.08 -23.50 -4.21
C ASP A 275 -9.41 -22.12 -4.84
N GLN A 276 -8.61 -21.09 -4.54
CA GLN A 276 -8.77 -19.79 -5.19
C GLN A 276 -8.10 -19.81 -6.57
N ALA A 277 -8.86 -19.50 -7.61
CA ALA A 277 -8.32 -19.40 -8.96
C ALA A 277 -7.12 -18.44 -9.00
N ALA A 278 -6.07 -18.85 -9.72
CA ALA A 278 -4.97 -17.99 -10.15
C ALA A 278 -5.46 -16.97 -11.20
N GLY A 279 -6.49 -16.18 -10.87
CA GLY A 279 -6.98 -15.09 -11.71
C GLY A 279 -5.91 -14.01 -11.84
N VAL A 280 -5.71 -13.55 -13.07
CA VAL A 280 -4.77 -12.52 -13.54
C VAL A 280 -4.54 -11.44 -12.50
N ALA A 281 -3.28 -11.23 -12.11
CA ALA A 281 -2.84 -10.06 -11.37
C ALA A 281 -3.25 -8.82 -12.18
N GLY A 282 -4.30 -8.13 -11.71
CA GLY A 282 -4.61 -6.81 -12.19
C GLY A 282 -3.71 -5.85 -11.44
N ASP A 283 -2.70 -5.32 -12.12
CA ASP A 283 -2.20 -3.98 -11.82
C ASP A 283 -3.42 -3.06 -11.66
N LYS A 284 -3.67 -2.64 -10.43
CA LYS A 284 -4.44 -1.44 -10.13
C LYS A 284 -3.76 -0.71 -9.00
#